data_AF-A0A957ABJ9-F1
#
_entry.id   AF-A0A957ABJ9-F1
#
_cell.length_a   1.000
_cell.length_b   1.000
_cell.length_c   1.000
_cell.angle_alpha   90.00
_cell.angle_beta   90.00
_cell.angle_gamma   90.00
#
_symmetry.space_group_name_H-M   'P 1'
#
loop_
_entity.id
_entity.type
_entity.pdbx_description
1 polymer ?
#
loop_
_entity_poly.entity_id
_entity_poly.type
_entity_poly.pdbx_seq_one_letter_code
_entity_poly.pdbx_strand_id
1 'polypeptide(L)'
;MEPDRLDLKSHDGYDLCVFEWPGERPAVFFAHATGFHARCWDQVVARLPGRQCYAIDFRGHGRSARPEPPYVWRHFGEDVRAVAEQLGMKDALGVGHSKGGHAVTFAAAHRPETFAGLLLCDPVIMPPAAYDAFRPPEAGGEHFAARRRNEWASADEMYGRFKDREPFSRWDPAVLMDYCDYGLV
;
A
#
# COMPACT_ATOMS: atom_id res chain seq x y z
N MET A 1 -1.50 -17.72 -6.85
CA MET A 1 -2.88 -17.97 -6.40
C MET A 1 -3.55 -16.61 -6.36
N GLU A 2 -4.72 -16.48 -6.98
CA GLU A 2 -5.44 -15.21 -6.96
C GLU A 2 -5.95 -14.95 -5.53
N PRO A 3 -5.70 -13.77 -4.94
CA PRO A 3 -6.19 -13.44 -3.61
C PRO A 3 -7.70 -13.23 -3.57
N ASP A 4 -8.28 -13.47 -2.40
CA ASP A 4 -9.62 -13.02 -2.08
C ASP A 4 -9.61 -11.50 -1.88
N ARG A 5 -10.63 -10.80 -2.40
CA ARG A 5 -10.82 -9.38 -2.16
C ARG A 5 -11.77 -9.19 -0.99
N LEU A 6 -11.35 -8.40 -0.02
CA LEU A 6 -12.13 -7.93 1.13
C LEU A 6 -12.34 -6.42 1.00
N ASP A 7 -13.57 -5.96 1.22
CA ASP A 7 -13.86 -4.53 1.36
C ASP A 7 -14.10 -4.25 2.86
N LEU A 8 -13.13 -3.58 3.47
CA LEU A 8 -13.11 -3.26 4.91
C LEU A 8 -13.29 -1.76 5.10
N LYS A 9 -13.65 -1.33 6.31
CA LYS A 9 -13.84 0.10 6.60
C LYS A 9 -12.53 0.77 7.04
N SER A 10 -12.29 1.98 6.55
CA SER A 10 -11.30 2.89 7.10
C SER A 10 -11.71 3.35 8.50
N HIS A 11 -10.82 4.05 9.19
CA HIS A 11 -11.11 4.60 10.53
C HIS A 11 -12.28 5.60 10.55
N ASP A 12 -12.59 6.21 9.41
CA ASP A 12 -13.63 7.22 9.16
C ASP A 12 -14.74 6.73 8.20
N GLY A 13 -14.81 5.42 7.93
CA GLY A 13 -15.97 4.77 7.28
C GLY A 13 -15.93 4.61 5.76
N TYR A 14 -14.86 5.02 5.08
CA TYR A 14 -14.63 4.76 3.66
C TYR A 14 -14.30 3.28 3.39
N ASP A 15 -14.62 2.80 2.19
CA ASP A 15 -14.27 1.45 1.76
C ASP A 15 -12.78 1.35 1.39
N LEU A 16 -12.10 0.38 2.00
CA LEU A 16 -10.71 0.03 1.73
C LEU A 16 -10.64 -1.40 1.19
N CYS A 17 -10.07 -1.56 0.01
CA CYS A 17 -9.80 -2.85 -0.59
C CYS A 17 -8.58 -3.48 0.09
N VAL A 18 -8.73 -4.71 0.57
CA VAL A 18 -7.66 -5.54 1.11
C VAL A 18 -7.67 -6.87 0.38
N PHE A 19 -6.51 -7.31 -0.07
CA PHE A 19 -6.33 -8.63 -0.66
C PHE A 19 -5.86 -9.61 0.41
N GLU A 20 -6.51 -10.77 0.49
CA GLU A 20 -6.15 -11.87 1.37
C GLU A 20 -5.63 -13.06 0.56
N TRP A 21 -4.48 -13.58 0.98
CA TRP A 21 -4.01 -14.91 0.61
C TRP A 21 -4.19 -15.81 1.84
N PRO A 22 -5.15 -16.75 1.82
CA PRO A 22 -5.41 -17.64 2.94
C PRO A 22 -4.19 -18.51 3.27
N GLY A 23 -4.00 -18.79 4.56
CA GLY A 23 -2.91 -19.64 5.03
C GLY A 23 -2.83 -19.70 6.56
N GLU A 24 -1.66 -20.05 7.06
CA GLU A 24 -1.39 -20.21 8.48
C GLU A 24 -1.12 -18.86 9.18
N ARG A 25 -1.58 -18.74 10.42
CA ARG A 25 -1.28 -17.62 11.33
C ARG A 25 0.04 -17.84 12.09
N PRO A 26 0.68 -16.80 12.64
CA PRO A 26 0.36 -15.37 12.49
C PRO A 26 0.50 -14.90 11.03
N ALA A 27 -0.29 -13.89 10.65
CA ALA A 27 -0.32 -13.39 9.27
C ALA A 27 0.83 -12.40 8.99
N VAL A 28 1.10 -12.14 7.71
CA VAL A 28 1.95 -11.03 7.24
C VAL A 28 1.07 -9.97 6.59
N PHE A 29 1.20 -8.72 7.00
CA PHE A 29 0.41 -7.60 6.49
C PHE A 29 1.31 -6.63 5.73
N PHE A 30 0.98 -6.38 4.47
CA PHE A 30 1.76 -5.57 3.55
C PHE A 30 1.10 -4.22 3.26
N ALA A 31 1.88 -3.14 3.38
CA ALA A 31 1.47 -1.77 3.13
C ALA A 31 2.35 -1.11 2.06
N HIS A 32 1.74 -0.67 0.96
CA HIS A 32 2.46 -0.15 -0.22
C HIS A 32 2.91 1.32 -0.10
N ALA A 33 3.82 1.73 -0.99
CA ALA A 33 4.30 3.12 -1.10
C ALA A 33 3.34 4.05 -1.86
N THR A 34 3.57 5.36 -1.81
CA THR A 34 2.77 6.33 -2.58
C THR A 34 2.89 6.09 -4.09
N GLY A 35 1.75 6.04 -4.78
CA GLY A 35 1.69 5.75 -6.23
C GLY A 35 1.79 4.27 -6.61
N PHE A 36 1.68 3.37 -5.62
CA PHE A 36 1.59 1.92 -5.77
C PHE A 36 0.20 1.43 -5.35
N HIS A 37 0.00 0.12 -5.39
CA HIS A 37 -1.20 -0.59 -4.92
C HIS A 37 -0.80 -1.89 -4.22
N ALA A 38 -1.74 -2.54 -3.54
CA ALA A 38 -1.57 -3.77 -2.77
C ALA A 38 -0.93 -4.90 -3.58
N ARG A 39 -1.37 -5.08 -4.83
CA ARG A 39 -0.90 -6.17 -5.71
C ARG A 39 0.57 -6.05 -6.15
N CYS A 40 1.27 -4.98 -5.79
CA CYS A 40 2.74 -4.92 -5.93
C CYS A 40 3.47 -5.94 -5.03
N TRP A 41 2.77 -6.53 -4.05
CA TRP A 41 3.32 -7.53 -3.14
C TRP A 41 3.14 -8.97 -3.60
N ASP A 42 2.44 -9.23 -4.71
CA ASP A 42 2.10 -10.58 -5.19
C ASP A 42 3.34 -11.48 -5.33
N GLN A 43 4.40 -10.99 -5.97
CA GLN A 43 5.66 -11.75 -6.12
C GLN A 43 6.37 -12.01 -4.78
N VAL A 44 6.17 -11.17 -3.76
CA VAL A 44 6.71 -11.39 -2.42
C VAL A 44 5.87 -12.44 -1.69
N VAL A 45 4.55 -12.34 -1.75
CA VAL A 45 3.63 -13.32 -1.16
C VAL A 45 3.83 -14.71 -1.77
N ALA A 46 4.08 -14.80 -3.08
CA ALA A 46 4.39 -16.07 -3.75
C ALA A 46 5.63 -16.79 -3.18
N ARG A 47 6.53 -16.07 -2.50
CA ARG A 47 7.72 -16.62 -1.83
C ARG A 47 7.47 -16.98 -0.36
N LEU A 48 6.24 -16.86 0.13
CA LEU A 48 5.79 -17.19 1.49
C LEU A 48 4.70 -18.29 1.46
N PRO A 49 4.95 -19.46 0.86
CA PRO A 49 3.91 -20.47 0.66
C PRO A 49 3.31 -20.93 2.00
N GLY A 50 1.99 -21.05 2.04
CA GLY A 50 1.24 -21.51 3.21
C GLY A 50 1.08 -20.47 4.32
N ARG A 51 1.66 -19.27 4.21
CA ARG A 51 1.49 -18.18 5.18
C ARG A 51 0.24 -17.37 4.85
N GLN A 52 -0.57 -17.02 5.84
CA GLN A 52 -1.65 -16.05 5.64
C GLN A 52 -1.03 -14.67 5.37
N CYS A 53 -1.46 -14.02 4.29
CA CYS A 53 -1.00 -12.68 3.93
C CYS A 53 -2.17 -11.74 3.64
N TYR A 54 -2.00 -10.48 4.00
CA TYR A 54 -2.92 -9.38 3.67
C TYR A 54 -2.15 -8.26 2.99
N ALA A 55 -2.73 -7.62 1.97
CA ALA A 55 -2.18 -6.39 1.39
C ALA A 55 -3.29 -5.35 1.21
N ILE A 56 -3.07 -4.14 1.72
CA ILE A 56 -4.05 -3.06 1.72
C ILE A 56 -3.83 -2.11 0.54
N ASP A 57 -4.88 -1.77 -0.20
CA ASP A 57 -4.92 -0.55 -1.03
C ASP A 57 -5.25 0.63 -0.12
N PHE A 58 -4.36 1.61 -0.03
CA PHE A 58 -4.65 2.80 0.77
C PHE A 58 -5.73 3.66 0.12
N ARG A 59 -6.46 4.46 0.92
CA ARG A 59 -7.32 5.53 0.40
C ARG A 59 -6.62 6.34 -0.70
N GLY A 60 -7.35 6.66 -1.77
CA GLY A 60 -6.82 7.33 -2.95
C GLY A 60 -5.97 6.46 -3.88
N HIS A 61 -5.79 5.17 -3.60
CA HIS A 61 -4.96 4.25 -4.36
C HIS A 61 -5.71 2.96 -4.68
N GLY A 62 -5.33 2.35 -5.80
CA GLY A 62 -5.88 1.07 -6.24
C GLY A 62 -7.41 1.07 -6.24
N ARG A 63 -7.99 0.03 -5.65
CA ARG A 63 -9.44 -0.21 -5.62
C ARG A 63 -10.13 0.36 -4.38
N SER A 64 -9.40 1.03 -3.50
CA SER A 64 -9.95 1.70 -2.33
C SER A 64 -10.65 3.00 -2.69
N ALA A 65 -11.52 3.45 -1.80
CA ALA A 65 -12.20 4.74 -1.93
C ALA A 65 -11.22 5.88 -2.17
N ARG A 66 -11.63 6.86 -2.98
CA ARG A 66 -10.87 8.06 -3.33
C ARG A 66 -11.57 9.29 -2.76
N PRO A 67 -11.51 9.52 -1.43
CA PRO A 67 -12.09 10.72 -0.84
C PRO A 67 -11.40 11.97 -1.39
N GLU A 68 -12.10 13.10 -1.31
CA GLU A 68 -11.53 14.38 -1.70
C GLU A 68 -10.30 14.69 -0.83
N PRO A 69 -9.23 15.27 -1.42
CA PRO A 69 -8.08 15.71 -0.67
C PRO A 69 -8.46 16.78 0.38
N PRO A 70 -7.63 16.97 1.42
CA PRO A 70 -6.26 16.49 1.55
C PRO A 70 -6.11 15.07 2.14
N TYR A 71 -5.10 14.34 1.64
CA TYR A 71 -4.65 13.08 2.24
C TYR A 71 -3.66 13.35 3.39
N VAL A 72 -4.14 13.25 4.63
CA VAL A 72 -3.34 13.43 5.84
C VAL A 72 -2.61 12.14 6.20
N TRP A 73 -1.32 12.25 6.56
CA TRP A 73 -0.47 11.09 6.87
C TRP A 73 -1.02 10.20 8.00
N ARG A 74 -1.55 10.84 9.05
CA ARG A 74 -2.20 10.16 10.19
C ARG A 74 -3.26 9.16 9.74
N HIS A 75 -4.09 9.53 8.77
CA HIS A 75 -5.19 8.68 8.31
C HIS A 75 -4.71 7.35 7.74
N PHE A 76 -3.54 7.30 7.09
CA PHE A 76 -3.00 6.02 6.60
C PHE A 76 -2.66 5.05 7.73
N GLY A 77 -2.13 5.56 8.85
CA GLY A 77 -1.87 4.75 10.04
C GLY A 77 -3.15 4.30 10.75
N GLU A 78 -4.14 5.20 10.86
CA GLU A 78 -5.44 4.89 11.44
C GLU A 78 -6.21 3.87 10.59
N ASP A 79 -6.07 3.92 9.27
CA ASP A 79 -6.63 2.92 8.35
C ASP A 79 -6.04 1.53 8.56
N VAL A 80 -4.72 1.42 8.67
CA VAL A 80 -4.08 0.13 8.98
C VAL A 80 -4.56 -0.39 10.33
N ARG A 81 -4.69 0.48 11.35
CA ARG A 81 -5.22 0.10 12.65
C ARG A 81 -6.65 -0.43 12.55
N ALA A 82 -7.54 0.29 11.85
CA ALA A 82 -8.94 -0.10 11.68
C ALA A 82 -9.11 -1.40 10.89
N VAL A 83 -8.31 -1.59 9.83
CA VAL A 83 -8.29 -2.83 9.04
C VAL A 83 -7.79 -3.99 9.89
N ALA A 84 -6.69 -3.82 10.64
CA ALA A 84 -6.15 -4.87 11.48
C ALA A 84 -7.11 -5.29 12.61
N GLU A 85 -7.90 -4.33 13.14
CA GLU A 85 -8.96 -4.59 14.12
C GLU A 85 -10.08 -5.44 13.51
N GLN A 86 -10.58 -5.08 12.32
CA GLN A 86 -11.62 -5.84 11.61
C GLN A 86 -11.17 -7.26 11.22
N LEU A 87 -9.90 -7.44 10.86
CA LEU A 87 -9.31 -8.75 10.56
C LEU A 87 -9.01 -9.59 11.82
N GLY A 88 -9.21 -9.03 13.01
CA GLY A 88 -8.87 -9.69 14.28
C GLY A 88 -7.39 -10.07 14.34
N MET A 89 -6.51 -9.23 13.79
CA MET A 89 -5.09 -9.50 13.74
C MET A 89 -4.46 -9.36 15.12
N LYS A 90 -3.59 -10.32 15.44
CA LYS A 90 -2.77 -10.37 16.64
C LYS A 90 -1.43 -11.02 16.31
N ASP A 91 -0.34 -10.47 16.83
CA ASP A 91 1.03 -11.00 16.68
C ASP A 91 1.49 -11.17 15.22
N ALA A 92 0.93 -10.39 14.29
CA ALA A 92 1.27 -10.43 12.86
C ALA A 92 2.66 -9.83 12.59
N LEU A 93 3.21 -10.05 11.40
CA LEU A 93 4.35 -9.29 10.89
C LEU A 93 3.84 -8.14 10.02
N GLY A 94 4.19 -6.89 10.36
CA GLY A 94 3.86 -5.72 9.54
C GLY A 94 5.01 -5.40 8.57
N VAL A 95 4.73 -5.33 7.27
CA VAL A 95 5.69 -4.98 6.23
C VAL A 95 5.24 -3.71 5.54
N GLY A 96 6.10 -2.69 5.50
CA GLY A 96 5.74 -1.40 4.92
C GLY A 96 6.86 -0.75 4.12
N HIS A 97 6.54 -0.29 2.91
CA HIS A 97 7.45 0.48 2.06
C HIS A 97 7.07 1.97 2.05
N SER A 98 8.02 2.86 2.36
CA SER A 98 7.82 4.32 2.30
C SER A 98 6.60 4.77 3.13
N LYS A 99 5.54 5.26 2.49
CA LYS A 99 4.25 5.58 3.12
C LYS A 99 3.68 4.40 3.91
N GLY A 100 3.78 3.19 3.39
CA GLY A 100 3.34 1.99 4.10
C GLY A 100 4.14 1.73 5.38
N GLY A 101 5.44 2.07 5.38
CA GLY A 101 6.29 1.98 6.57
C GLY A 101 5.84 2.90 7.71
N HIS A 102 5.43 4.14 7.37
CA HIS A 102 4.77 5.03 8.33
C HIS A 102 3.50 4.40 8.91
N ALA A 103 2.63 3.89 8.03
CA ALA A 103 1.32 3.40 8.41
C ALA A 103 1.39 2.20 9.38
N VAL A 104 2.23 1.19 9.09
CA VAL A 104 2.38 0.02 9.98
C VAL A 104 3.07 0.40 11.30
N THR A 105 4.02 1.35 11.28
CA THR A 105 4.66 1.87 12.50
C THR A 105 3.64 2.60 13.38
N PHE A 106 2.80 3.45 12.78
CA PHE A 106 1.73 4.14 13.48
C PHE A 106 0.75 3.15 14.12
N ALA A 107 0.29 2.16 13.35
CA ALA A 107 -0.65 1.16 13.85
C ALA A 107 -0.04 0.33 15.01
N ALA A 108 1.23 -0.08 14.90
CA ALA A 108 1.93 -0.78 15.98
C ALA A 108 2.03 0.07 17.25
N ALA A 109 2.30 1.37 17.13
CA ALA A 109 2.39 2.28 18.28
C ALA A 109 1.04 2.49 19.00
N HIS A 110 -0.08 2.43 18.28
CA HIS A 110 -1.42 2.67 18.82
C HIS A 110 -2.20 1.40 19.15
N ARG A 111 -1.72 0.23 18.67
CA ARG A 111 -2.30 -1.09 18.97
C ARG A 111 -1.19 -2.15 19.03
N PRO A 112 -0.38 -2.17 20.10
CA PRO A 112 0.86 -2.95 20.18
C PRO A 112 0.70 -4.47 20.02
N GLU A 113 -0.47 -5.01 20.30
CA GLU A 113 -0.78 -6.44 20.13
C GLU A 113 -0.99 -6.85 18.66
N THR A 114 -1.13 -5.88 17.74
CA THR A 114 -1.36 -6.15 16.32
C THR A 114 -0.16 -6.82 15.67
N PHE A 115 1.03 -6.27 15.90
CA PHE A 115 2.24 -6.66 15.22
C PHE A 115 3.31 -7.10 16.22
N ALA A 116 3.76 -8.36 16.09
CA ALA A 116 4.90 -8.87 16.86
C ALA A 116 6.24 -8.32 16.36
N GLY A 117 6.27 -7.83 15.12
CA GLY A 117 7.45 -7.20 14.53
C GLY A 117 7.11 -6.40 13.27
N LEU A 118 8.04 -5.54 12.86
CA LEU A 118 7.93 -4.71 11.66
C LEU A 118 9.15 -4.90 10.75
N LEU A 119 8.90 -5.00 9.44
CA LEU A 119 9.91 -4.87 8.39
C LEU A 119 9.64 -3.58 7.63
N LEU A 120 10.58 -2.63 7.70
CA LEU A 120 10.43 -1.29 7.14
C LEU A 120 11.39 -1.09 5.97
N CYS A 121 10.86 -0.92 4.77
CA CYS A 121 11.63 -0.60 3.56
C CYS A 121 11.57 0.91 3.31
N ASP A 122 12.69 1.61 3.50
CA ASP A 122 12.80 3.06 3.30
C ASP A 122 11.61 3.86 3.85
N PRO A 123 11.27 3.71 5.16
CA PRO A 123 10.05 4.28 5.71
C PRO A 123 10.11 5.81 5.75
N VAL A 124 8.96 6.46 5.54
CA VAL A 124 8.85 7.90 5.76
C VAL A 124 8.56 8.16 7.24
N ILE A 125 9.62 8.40 8.02
CA ILE A 125 9.53 8.79 9.43
C ILE A 125 10.05 10.21 9.58
N MET A 126 9.13 11.16 9.67
CA MET A 126 9.45 12.58 9.83
C MET A 126 9.32 13.03 11.29
N PRO A 127 9.95 14.14 11.69
CA PRO A 127 9.62 14.82 12.95
C PRO A 127 8.13 15.15 13.02
N PRO A 128 7.47 15.11 14.19
CA PRO A 128 6.03 15.35 14.32
C PRO A 128 5.53 16.61 13.60
N ALA A 129 6.22 17.75 13.79
CA ALA A 129 5.86 19.02 13.17
C ALA A 129 5.87 19.01 11.64
N ALA A 130 6.65 18.11 11.01
CA ALA A 130 6.70 17.99 9.56
C ALA A 130 5.48 17.26 8.98
N TYR A 131 4.78 16.43 9.77
CA TYR A 131 3.52 15.83 9.32
C TYR A 131 2.39 16.87 9.26
N ASP A 132 2.33 17.76 10.25
CA ASP A 132 1.31 18.83 10.29
C ASP A 132 1.54 19.89 9.21
N ALA A 133 2.82 20.13 8.88
CA ALA A 133 3.21 21.06 7.81
C ALA A 133 3.16 20.41 6.41
N PHE A 134 2.94 19.10 6.29
CA PHE A 134 2.94 18.42 5.00
C PHE A 134 1.77 18.92 4.15
N ARG A 135 2.10 19.59 3.05
CA ARG A 135 1.14 19.97 2.02
C ARG A 135 1.37 19.09 0.80
N PRO A 136 0.37 18.28 0.38
CA PRO A 136 0.48 17.58 -0.89
C PRO A 136 0.65 18.62 -2.02
N PRO A 137 1.40 18.30 -3.08
CA PRO A 137 1.53 19.19 -4.23
C PRO A 137 0.15 19.49 -4.83
N GLU A 138 -0.09 20.74 -5.20
CA GLU A 138 -1.33 21.12 -5.89
C GLU A 138 -1.46 20.41 -7.24
N ALA A 139 -2.67 19.96 -7.58
CA ALA A 139 -2.95 19.37 -8.87
C ALA A 139 -2.73 20.42 -9.98
N GLY A 140 -1.89 20.09 -10.96
CA GLY A 140 -1.50 21.04 -12.01
C GLY A 140 -0.31 21.95 -11.66
N GLY A 141 0.28 21.81 -10.47
CA GLY A 141 1.54 22.48 -10.12
C GLY A 141 2.76 21.92 -10.88
N GLU A 142 3.91 22.58 -10.75
CA GLU A 142 5.17 22.13 -11.39
C GLU A 142 5.74 20.81 -10.83
N HIS A 143 5.09 20.23 -9.82
CA HIS A 143 5.55 19.02 -9.17
C HIS A 143 5.53 17.83 -10.13
N PHE A 144 6.65 17.11 -10.23
CA PHE A 144 6.83 16.00 -11.18
C PHE A 144 5.73 14.93 -11.12
N ALA A 145 5.14 14.71 -9.95
CA ALA A 145 4.04 13.77 -9.77
C ALA A 145 2.77 14.17 -10.55
N ALA A 146 2.50 15.47 -10.71
CA ALA A 146 1.35 15.98 -11.47
C ALA A 146 1.53 15.83 -12.99
N ARG A 147 2.76 15.62 -13.47
CA ARG A 147 3.08 15.36 -14.88
C ARG A 147 3.08 13.87 -15.24
N ARG A 148 2.79 12.99 -14.27
CA ARG A 148 2.73 11.55 -14.52
C ARG A 148 1.50 11.23 -15.36
N ARG A 149 1.73 10.54 -16.47
CA ARG A 149 0.64 9.92 -17.25
C ARG A 149 -0.09 8.91 -16.36
N ASN A 150 -1.39 9.07 -16.24
CA ASN A 150 -2.29 8.26 -15.42
C ASN A 150 -3.34 7.51 -16.26
N GLU A 151 -3.33 7.66 -17.59
CA GLU A 151 -4.22 6.98 -18.52
C GLU A 151 -3.43 6.15 -19.53
N TRP A 152 -3.79 4.87 -19.67
CA TRP A 152 -3.11 3.89 -20.52
C TRP A 152 -4.16 3.07 -21.26
N ALA A 153 -3.87 2.68 -22.49
CA ALA A 153 -4.74 1.84 -23.31
C ALA A 153 -4.74 0.38 -22.83
N SER A 154 -3.66 -0.08 -22.22
CA SER A 154 -3.52 -1.43 -21.67
C SER A 154 -2.34 -1.52 -20.69
N ALA A 155 -2.32 -2.59 -19.89
CA ALA A 155 -1.19 -2.91 -19.02
C ALA A 155 0.09 -3.15 -19.85
N ASP A 156 -0.02 -3.84 -21.00
CA ASP A 156 1.10 -4.04 -21.93
C ASP A 156 1.69 -2.73 -22.44
N GLU A 157 0.86 -1.73 -22.76
CA GLU A 157 1.34 -0.41 -23.16
C GLU A 157 2.12 0.26 -22.02
N MET A 158 1.58 0.22 -20.80
CA MET A 158 2.21 0.77 -19.61
C MET A 158 3.53 0.07 -19.30
N TYR A 159 3.56 -1.27 -19.38
CA TYR A 159 4.75 -2.08 -19.20
C TYR A 159 5.82 -1.75 -20.25
N GLY A 160 5.45 -1.74 -21.54
CA GLY A 160 6.34 -1.40 -22.64
C GLY A 160 6.95 -0.01 -22.49
N ARG A 161 6.19 0.94 -21.91
CA ARG A 161 6.68 2.28 -21.60
C ARG A 161 7.69 2.30 -20.46
N PHE A 162 7.55 1.46 -19.44
CA PHE A 162 8.38 1.52 -18.23
C PHE A 162 9.57 0.57 -18.21
N LYS A 163 9.49 -0.61 -18.83
CA LYS A 163 10.47 -1.71 -18.66
C LYS A 163 11.92 -1.33 -18.93
N ASP A 164 12.20 -0.35 -19.80
CA ASP A 164 13.55 0.08 -20.14
C ASP A 164 13.95 1.41 -19.47
N ARG A 165 13.15 1.92 -18.53
CA ARG A 165 13.35 3.23 -17.89
C ARG A 165 13.61 3.10 -16.41
N GLU A 166 14.59 3.85 -15.91
CA GLU A 166 14.80 3.99 -14.47
C GLU A 166 13.58 4.63 -13.77
N PRO A 167 13.19 4.16 -12.57
CA PRO A 167 13.81 3.06 -11.82
C PRO A 167 13.31 1.65 -12.22
N PHE A 168 12.28 1.55 -13.06
CA PHE A 168 11.59 0.30 -13.41
C PHE A 168 12.47 -0.70 -14.17
N SER A 169 13.49 -0.25 -14.90
CA SER A 169 14.46 -1.11 -15.58
C SER A 169 15.29 -1.99 -14.63
N ARG A 170 15.27 -1.70 -13.32
CA ARG A 170 15.92 -2.51 -12.29
C ARG A 170 14.96 -3.47 -11.59
N TRP A 171 13.66 -3.37 -11.87
CA TRP A 171 12.68 -4.23 -11.22
C TRP A 171 12.69 -5.61 -11.84
N ASP A 172 12.31 -6.60 -11.03
CA ASP A 172 11.95 -7.91 -11.57
C ASP A 172 10.79 -7.72 -12.58
N PRO A 173 10.90 -8.26 -13.81
CA PRO A 173 9.88 -8.11 -14.84
C PRO A 173 8.47 -8.53 -14.41
N ALA A 174 8.34 -9.54 -13.55
CA ALA A 174 7.04 -9.98 -13.06
C ALA A 174 6.45 -8.95 -12.07
N VAL A 175 7.28 -8.35 -11.22
CA VAL A 175 6.84 -7.26 -10.31
C VAL A 175 6.39 -6.05 -11.10
N LEU A 176 7.11 -5.67 -12.16
CA LEU A 176 6.71 -4.57 -13.01
C LEU A 176 5.41 -4.89 -13.77
N MET A 177 5.22 -6.13 -14.19
CA MET A 177 3.97 -6.54 -14.83
C MET A 177 2.80 -6.44 -13.86
N ASP A 178 2.93 -6.95 -12.62
CA ASP A 178 1.89 -6.80 -11.58
C ASP A 178 1.55 -5.33 -11.31
N TYR A 179 2.55 -4.44 -11.31
CA TYR A 179 2.34 -2.99 -11.19
C TYR A 179 1.49 -2.41 -12.33
N CYS A 180 1.65 -2.93 -13.54
CA CYS A 180 0.90 -2.50 -14.71
C CYS A 180 -0.50 -3.12 -14.76
N ASP A 181 -0.63 -4.43 -14.54
CA ASP A 181 -1.90 -5.17 -14.62
C ASP A 181 -2.92 -4.69 -13.59
N TYR A 182 -2.47 -4.42 -12.37
CA TYR A 182 -3.37 -4.08 -11.27
C TYR A 182 -3.47 -2.57 -11.00
N GLY A 183 -2.68 -1.75 -11.70
CA GLY A 183 -2.61 -0.30 -11.56
C GLY A 183 -3.63 0.49 -12.40
N LEU A 184 -4.28 -0.14 -13.38
CA LEU A 184 -5.26 0.51 -14.28
C LEU A 184 -6.69 0.43 -13.75
N VAL A 185 -6.92 0.96 -12.54
CA VAL A 185 -8.22 0.94 -11.83
C VAL A 185 -8.78 2.31 -11.48
#